data_AF-A0A3N5SNV6-F1
#
_entry.id   AF-A0A3N5SNV6-F1
#
_cell.length_a   1.000
_cell.length_b   1.000
_cell.length_c   1.000
_cell.angle_alpha   90.00
_cell.angle_beta   90.00
_cell.angle_gamma   90.00
#
_symmetry.space_group_name_H-M   'P 1'
#
loop_
_entity.id
_entity.type
_entity.pdbx_description
1 polymer ?
#
loop_
_entity_poly.entity_id
_entity_poly.type
_entity_poly.pdbx_seq_one_letter_code
_entity_poly.pdbx_strand_id
1 'polypeptide(L)' 'MIRINEKAWELVERSIRDADKLGWKIDHQPGDTWGIDAGVETNAGVQSGLRLAKISTAGLARVHYHLGDLFGNPWPYV' A
#
# COMPACT_ATOMS: atom_id res chain seq x y z
N MET A 1 -1.12 23.74 8.50
CA MET A 1 -1.04 22.49 9.29
C MET A 1 -1.45 21.34 8.39
N ILE A 2 -0.69 20.23 8.36
CA ILE A 2 -1.02 19.07 7.52
C ILE A 2 -2.06 18.21 8.24
N ARG A 3 -3.17 17.88 7.57
CA ARG A 3 -4.16 16.91 8.06
C ARG A 3 -3.78 15.52 7.53
N ILE A 4 -2.95 14.81 8.30
CA ILE A 4 -2.27 13.59 7.86
C ILE A 4 -3.25 12.50 7.39
N ASN A 5 -4.33 12.30 8.14
CA ASN A 5 -5.34 11.28 7.83
C ASN A 5 -6.14 11.62 6.58
N GLU A 6 -6.44 12.89 6.32
CA GLU A 6 -7.15 13.29 5.09
C GLU A 6 -6.29 13.00 3.85
N LYS A 7 -4.99 13.31 3.90
CA LYS A 7 -4.07 12.97 2.80
C LYS A 7 -3.91 11.47 2.60
N ALA A 8 -3.84 10.70 3.69
CA ALA A 8 -3.81 9.25 3.63
C ALA A 8 -5.12 8.70 3.03
N TRP A 9 -6.26 9.26 3.41
CA TRP A 9 -7.56 8.86 2.90
C TRP A 9 -7.70 9.05 1.39
N GLU A 10 -7.26 10.17 0.84
CA GLU A 10 -7.21 10.38 -0.62
C GLU A 10 -6.35 9.31 -1.34
N LEU A 11 -5.29 8.83 -0.70
CA LEU A 11 -4.47 7.73 -1.23
C LEU A 11 -5.20 6.39 -1.14
N VAL A 12 -5.92 6.12 -0.04
CA VAL A 12 -6.75 4.93 0.13
C VAL A 12 -7.84 4.89 -0.95
N GLU A 13 -8.59 5.97 -1.14
CA GLU A 13 -9.65 6.06 -2.17
C GLU A 13 -9.10 5.82 -3.60
N ARG A 14 -7.93 6.37 -3.92
CA ARG A 14 -7.25 6.07 -5.19
C ARG A 14 -6.85 4.61 -5.29
N SER A 15 -6.41 4.00 -4.20
CA SER A 15 -5.93 2.61 -4.19
C SER A 15 -7.08 1.62 -4.29
N ILE A 16 -8.25 1.95 -3.73
CA ILE A 16 -9.49 1.21 -3.91
C ILE A 16 -9.86 1.09 -5.40
N ARG A 17 -9.69 2.16 -6.18
CA ARG A 17 -9.91 2.13 -7.64
C ARG A 17 -8.89 1.30 -8.41
N ASP A 18 -7.73 1.03 -7.81
CA ASP A 18 -6.66 0.20 -8.38
C ASP A 18 -6.58 -1.19 -7.72
N ALA A 19 -7.56 -1.59 -6.91
CA ALA A 19 -7.47 -2.77 -6.03
C ALA A 19 -7.09 -4.06 -6.78
N ASP A 20 -7.73 -4.32 -7.93
CA ASP A 20 -7.42 -5.50 -8.76
C ASP A 20 -5.96 -5.52 -9.22
N LYS A 21 -5.41 -4.36 -9.60
CA LYS A 21 -4.01 -4.22 -10.04
C LYS A 21 -3.03 -4.40 -8.89
N LEU A 22 -3.44 -4.05 -7.68
CA LEU A 22 -2.65 -4.21 -6.46
C LEU A 22 -2.78 -5.63 -5.88
N GLY A 23 -3.71 -6.45 -6.38
CA GLY A 23 -4.04 -7.75 -5.81
C GLY A 23 -4.70 -7.61 -4.44
N TRP A 24 -5.50 -6.56 -4.24
CA TRP A 24 -6.24 -6.33 -3.00
C TRP A 24 -7.68 -6.81 -3.13
N LYS A 25 -8.25 -7.26 -2.01
CA LYS A 25 -9.68 -7.53 -1.90
C LYS A 25 -10.28 -6.52 -0.93
N ILE A 26 -11.37 -5.88 -1.36
CA ILE A 26 -12.10 -4.92 -0.55
C ILE A 26 -13.36 -5.60 -0.05
N ASP A 27 -13.65 -5.42 1.23
CA ASP A 27 -14.86 -5.90 1.86
C ASP A 27 -15.52 -4.78 2.67
N HIS A 28 -16.84 -4.69 2.58
CA HIS A 28 -17.61 -3.76 3.38
C HIS A 28 -18.13 -4.48 4.62
N GLN A 29 -17.58 -4.08 5.76
CA GLN A 29 -17.95 -4.65 7.05
C GLN A 29 -19.23 -3.98 7.57
N PRO A 30 -19.96 -4.59 8.51
CA PRO A 30 -21.14 -3.99 9.12
C PRO A 30 -20.88 -2.55 9.60
N GLY A 31 -21.76 -1.62 9.21
CA GLY A 31 -21.57 -0.17 9.42
C GLY A 31 -20.83 0.49 8.26
N ASP A 32 -19.98 1.48 8.57
CA ASP A 32 -19.25 2.29 7.58
C ASP A 32 -17.76 1.90 7.45
N THR A 33 -17.38 0.69 7.88
CA THR A 33 -15.98 0.24 7.87
C THR A 33 -15.64 -0.52 6.60
N TRP A 34 -14.50 -0.18 6.01
CA TRP A 34 -13.94 -0.88 4.86
C TRP A 34 -12.78 -1.75 5.31
N GLY A 35 -12.90 -3.06 5.09
CA GLY A 35 -11.79 -4.00 5.17
C GLY A 35 -11.01 -4.03 3.86
N ILE A 36 -9.69 -3.90 3.93
CA ILE A 36 -8.80 -4.04 2.77
C ILE A 36 -7.84 -5.18 3.09
N ASP A 37 -8.04 -6.31 2.42
CA ASP A 37 -7.10 -7.41 2.43
C ASP A 37 -6.03 -7.17 1.36
N ALA A 38 -4.81 -6.90 1.84
CA ALA A 38 -3.64 -6.62 1.02
C ALA A 38 -2.58 -7.74 1.10
N GLY A 39 -2.93 -8.93 1.57
CA GLY A 39 -2.04 -10.10 1.57
C GLY A 39 -2.34 -11.23 2.55
N VAL A 40 -3.51 -11.23 3.22
CA VAL A 40 -3.96 -12.31 4.10
C VAL A 40 -4.48 -13.48 3.27
N GLU A 41 -5.48 -13.24 2.42
CA GLU A 41 -6.02 -14.23 1.48
C GLU A 41 -5.75 -13.88 0.02
N THR A 42 -5.09 -12.75 -0.24
CA THR A 42 -4.73 -12.33 -1.59
C THR A 42 -3.25 -12.52 -1.90
N ASN A 43 -2.95 -12.81 -3.16
CA ASN A 43 -1.58 -12.85 -3.68
C ASN A 43 -1.11 -11.44 -4.08
N ALA A 44 -1.02 -10.55 -3.11
CA ALA A 44 -0.46 -9.22 -3.29
C ALA A 44 1.04 -9.26 -3.60
N GLY A 45 1.56 -8.23 -4.27
CA GLY A 45 2.97 -8.13 -4.65
C GLY A 45 3.69 -6.90 -4.11
N VAL A 46 4.93 -6.69 -4.57
CA VAL A 46 5.78 -5.54 -4.17
C VAL A 46 5.06 -4.20 -4.34
N GLN A 47 4.29 -4.03 -5.42
CA GLN A 47 3.56 -2.78 -5.68
C GLN A 47 2.43 -2.52 -4.65
N SER A 48 1.81 -3.58 -4.12
CA SER A 48 0.86 -3.48 -2.99
C SER A 48 1.58 -2.93 -1.76
N GLY A 49 2.73 -3.52 -1.40
CA GLY A 49 3.53 -3.07 -0.26
C GLY A 49 3.99 -1.61 -0.38
N LEU A 50 4.48 -1.20 -1.56
CA LEU A 50 4.85 0.19 -1.82
C LEU A 50 3.65 1.15 -1.70
N ARG A 51 2.46 0.73 -2.15
CA ARG A 51 1.24 1.52 -2.01
C ARG A 51 0.83 1.66 -0.54
N LEU A 52 0.88 0.58 0.24
CA LEU A 52 0.64 0.60 1.69
C LEU A 52 1.62 1.54 2.40
N ALA A 53 2.92 1.42 2.12
CA ALA A 53 3.94 2.29 2.72
C ALA A 53 3.71 3.78 2.39
N LYS A 54 3.26 4.08 1.17
CA LYS A 54 2.86 5.45 0.78
C LYS A 54 1.64 5.93 1.55
N ILE A 55 0.64 5.07 1.77
CA ILE A 55 -0.56 5.40 2.58
C ILE A 55 -0.16 5.63 4.04
N SER A 56 0.64 4.74 4.64
CA SER A 56 1.09 4.83 6.04
C SER A 56 1.90 6.09 6.34
N THR A 57 2.56 6.63 5.32
CA THR A 57 3.31 7.89 5.40
C THR A 57 2.50 9.10 4.94
N ALA A 58 1.21 8.93 4.63
CA ALA A 58 0.32 9.94 4.04
C ALA A 58 0.91 10.65 2.81
N GLY A 59 1.75 9.94 2.05
CA GLY A 59 2.50 10.47 0.91
C GLY A 59 3.53 11.53 1.27
N LEU A 60 3.90 11.66 2.55
CA LEU A 60 4.93 12.58 3.04
C LEU A 60 6.33 11.99 2.95
N ALA A 61 6.45 10.67 2.78
CA ALA A 61 7.70 10.00 2.46
C ALA A 61 7.71 9.53 1.00
N ARG A 62 8.90 9.47 0.44
CA ARG A 62 9.16 8.94 -0.89
C ARG A 62 9.69 7.50 -0.74
N VAL A 63 8.83 6.52 -1.02
CA VAL A 63 9.12 5.09 -0.86
C VAL A 63 9.34 4.47 -2.24
N HIS A 64 10.44 3.74 -2.42
CA HIS A 64 10.79 3.10 -3.69
C HIS A 64 11.36 1.72 -3.48
N TYR A 65 11.18 0.86 -4.48
CA TYR A 65 11.85 -0.42 -4.55
C TYR A 65 13.11 -0.30 -5.40
N HIS A 66 14.19 -0.93 -4.96
CA HIS A 66 15.40 -1.10 -5.74
C HIS A 66 15.89 -2.55 -5.65
N LEU A 67 16.42 -3.07 -6.75
CA LEU A 67 17.12 -4.36 -6.77
C LEU A 67 18.62 -4.06 -6.78
N GLY A 68 19.33 -4.46 -5.74
CA GLY A 68 20.77 -4.24 -5.64
C GLY A 68 21.51 -5.40 -5.00
N ASP A 69 22.81 -5.22 -4.79
CA ASP A 69 23.62 -6.17 -4.03
C ASP A 69 23.55 -5.83 -2.54
N LEU A 70 23.11 -6.81 -1.75
CA LEU A 70 23.14 -6.75 -0.29
C LEU A 70 23.95 -7.94 0.22
N PHE A 71 25.15 -7.66 0.74
CA PHE A 71 26.11 -8.66 1.22
C PHE A 71 26.49 -9.71 0.17
N GLY A 72 26.76 -9.29 -1.06
CA GLY A 72 27.16 -10.17 -2.17
C GLY A 72 26.02 -10.93 -2.82
N ASN A 73 24.76 -10.60 -2.49
CA ASN A 73 23.58 -11.28 -3.00
C ASN A 73 22.59 -10.29 -3.61
N PRO A 74 21.96 -10.60 -4.76
CA PRO A 74 20.92 -9.76 -5.32
C PRO A 74 19.68 -9.78 -4.42
N TRP A 75 19.38 -8.64 -3.80
CA TRP A 75 18.21 -8.48 -2.93
C TRP A 75 17.39 -7.24 -3.30
N PRO A 76 16.06 -7.36 -3.25
CA PRO A 76 15.20 -6.19 -3.20
C PRO A 76 15.32 -5.44 -1.88
N TYR A 77 15.33 -4.12 -1.92
CA TYR A 77 15.21 -3.26 -0.74
C TYR A 77 14.29 -2.07 -1.00
N VAL A 78 13.80 -1.50 0.09
CA VAL A 78 12.89 -0.34 0.14
C VAL A 78 13.52 0.79 0.94
#